data_AF-A0A950WMV7-F1
#
_entry.id   AF-A0A950WMV7-F1
#
_cell.length_a   1.000
_cell.length_b   1.000
_cell.length_c   1.000
_cell.angle_alpha   90.00
_cell.angle_beta   90.00
_cell.angle_gamma   90.00
#
_symmetry.space_group_name_H-M   'P 1'
#
loop_
_entity.id
_entity.type
_entity.pdbx_description
1 polymer ?
#
loop_
_entity_poly.entity_id
_entity_poly.type
_entity_poly.pdbx_seq_one_letter_code
_entity_poly.pdbx_strand_id
1 'polypeptide(L)'
;VTAQSSEHGEGNEVVQADYKGEEMTLGFNWQYLLEFLTNVGSVEMIAAESQADDGETKETEGDKVRVKDNSAPRARISFEFKDPNAQTQLSIAGETNYDYKYIVMPLRI
;
A
#
# COMPACT_ATOMS: atom_id res chain seq x y z
N VAL A 1 -1.79 -14.62 -1.67
CA VAL A 1 -1.78 -14.44 -0.20
C VAL A 1 -2.65 -15.52 0.40
N THR A 2 -2.11 -16.31 1.32
CA THR A 2 -2.85 -17.39 1.99
C THR A 2 -2.79 -17.17 3.50
N ALA A 3 -3.88 -17.46 4.21
CA ALA A 3 -3.98 -17.36 5.66
C ALA A 3 -4.75 -18.58 6.18
N GLN A 4 -4.24 -19.20 7.24
CA GLN A 4 -4.89 -20.36 7.87
C GLN A 4 -5.11 -20.05 9.34
N SER A 5 -6.33 -20.31 9.83
CA SER A 5 -6.70 -20.22 11.25
C SER A 5 -7.50 -21.44 11.65
N SER A 6 -7.14 -22.06 12.77
CA SER A 6 -7.83 -23.24 13.31
C SER A 6 -9.30 -22.96 13.66
N GLU A 7 -9.64 -21.71 13.94
CA GLU A 7 -11.00 -21.29 14.33
C GLU A 7 -11.81 -20.71 13.16
N HIS A 8 -11.14 -20.08 12.19
CA HIS A 8 -11.80 -19.30 11.13
C HIS A 8 -11.62 -19.89 9.72
N GLY A 9 -10.95 -21.04 9.59
CA GLY A 9 -10.72 -21.71 8.32
C GLY A 9 -9.56 -21.13 7.51
N GLU A 10 -9.59 -21.34 6.20
CA GLU A 10 -8.53 -20.93 5.28
C GLU A 10 -9.02 -19.79 4.37
N GLY A 11 -8.21 -18.73 4.26
CA GLY A 11 -8.40 -17.61 3.34
C GLY A 11 -7.34 -17.65 2.25
N ASN A 12 -7.74 -17.61 0.98
CA ASN A 12 -6.83 -17.54 -0.17
C ASN A 12 -7.24 -16.36 -1.06
N GLU A 13 -6.29 -15.48 -1.34
CA GLU A 13 -6.48 -14.30 -2.20
C GLU A 13 -5.36 -14.19 -3.23
N VAL A 14 -5.72 -13.80 -4.46
CA VAL A 14 -4.78 -13.55 -5.56
C VAL A 14 -4.85 -12.07 -5.91
N VAL A 15 -3.73 -11.37 -5.74
CA VAL A 15 -3.59 -9.93 -6.01
C VAL A 15 -2.62 -9.75 -7.17
N GLN A 16 -2.94 -8.81 -8.08
CA GLN A 16 -2.02 -8.46 -9.16
C GLN A 16 -0.87 -7.61 -8.61
N ALA A 17 0.36 -8.07 -8.81
CA ALA A 17 1.57 -7.35 -8.42
C ALA A 17 2.63 -7.48 -9.52
N ASP A 18 3.38 -6.41 -9.75
CA ASP A 18 4.49 -6.40 -10.69
C ASP A 18 5.73 -7.01 -10.03
N TYR A 19 5.94 -8.31 -10.19
CA TYR A 19 7.09 -9.02 -9.64
C TYR A 19 7.93 -9.66 -10.76
N LYS A 20 9.24 -9.36 -10.78
CA LYS A 20 10.19 -9.83 -11.81
C LYS A 20 11.29 -10.73 -11.24
N GLY A 21 11.24 -11.04 -9.93
CA GLY A 21 12.21 -11.87 -9.24
C GLY A 21 11.88 -13.37 -9.32
N GLU A 22 12.65 -14.17 -8.58
CA GLU A 22 12.41 -15.61 -8.42
C GLU A 22 11.16 -15.89 -7.59
N GLU A 23 10.40 -16.93 -7.94
CA GLU A 23 9.27 -17.37 -7.14
C GLU A 23 9.73 -17.78 -5.74
N MET A 24 9.17 -17.14 -4.72
CA MET A 24 9.47 -17.45 -3.33
C MET A 24 8.21 -17.43 -2.48
N THR A 25 8.20 -18.25 -1.43
CA THR A 25 7.10 -18.28 -0.46
C THR A 25 7.59 -17.64 0.83
N LEU A 26 6.84 -16.65 1.31
CA LEU A 26 7.16 -15.84 2.49
C LEU A 26 6.03 -15.96 3.51
N GLY A 27 6.39 -16.20 4.77
CA GLY A 27 5.46 -16.09 5.89
C GLY A 27 5.60 -14.73 6.57
N PHE A 28 4.49 -14.07 6.84
CA PHE A 28 4.47 -12.83 7.61
C PHE A 28 3.49 -12.92 8.76
N ASN A 29 3.78 -12.21 9.85
CA ASN A 29 2.74 -11.85 10.78
C ASN A 29 1.84 -10.78 10.12
N TRP A 30 0.56 -11.10 9.94
CA TRP A 30 -0.42 -10.23 9.31
C TRP A 30 -0.60 -8.89 10.05
N GLN A 31 -0.36 -8.86 11.37
CA GLN A 31 -0.48 -7.64 12.17
C GLN A 31 0.50 -6.57 11.66
N TYR A 32 1.74 -6.94 11.35
CA TYR A 32 2.74 -5.99 10.85
C TYR A 32 2.38 -5.44 9.48
N LEU A 33 1.77 -6.28 8.62
CA LEU A 33 1.29 -5.83 7.32
C LEU A 33 0.11 -4.87 7.47
N LEU A 34 -0.82 -5.15 8.39
CA LEU A 34 -1.97 -4.28 8.66
C LEU A 34 -1.55 -2.93 9.23
N GLU A 35 -0.62 -2.92 10.19
CA GLU A 35 -0.07 -1.68 10.76
C GLU A 35 0.58 -0.82 9.67
N PHE A 36 1.38 -1.44 8.79
CA PHE A 36 1.98 -0.76 7.66
C PHE A 36 0.91 -0.14 6.75
N LEU A 37 -0.08 -0.92 6.30
CA LEU A 37 -1.14 -0.44 5.40
C LEU A 37 -1.97 0.69 6.03
N THR A 38 -2.24 0.61 7.33
CA THR A 38 -2.96 1.66 8.08
C THR A 38 -2.16 2.96 8.10
N ASN A 39 -0.85 2.87 8.26
CA ASN A 39 0.05 4.03 8.23
C ASN A 39 0.18 4.62 6.82
N VAL A 40 0.22 3.79 5.77
CA VAL A 40 0.21 4.30 4.39
C VAL A 40 -1.08 5.05 4.09
N GLY A 41 -2.24 4.50 4.48
CA GLY A 41 -3.53 5.14 4.27
C GLY A 41 -3.68 6.46 5.03
N SER A 42 -3.16 6.55 6.26
CA SER A 42 -3.19 7.82 7.01
C SER A 42 -2.27 8.87 6.40
N VAL A 43 -1.08 8.48 5.91
CA VAL A 43 -0.16 9.40 5.22
C VAL A 43 -0.75 9.91 3.90
N GLU A 44 -1.44 9.06 3.13
CA GLU A 44 -2.14 9.48 1.90
C GLU A 44 -3.22 10.54 2.20
N MET A 45 -4.01 10.35 3.27
CA MET A 45 -5.03 11.31 3.70
C MET A 45 -4.43 12.66 4.13
N ILE A 46 -3.35 12.64 4.92
CA ILE A 46 -2.66 13.87 5.35
C ILE A 46 -2.04 14.59 4.15
N ALA A 47 -1.43 13.86 3.22
CA ALA A 47 -0.86 14.44 2.00
C ALA A 47 -1.93 15.07 1.10
N ALA A 48 -3.11 14.46 1.01
CA ALA A 48 -4.25 15.02 0.28
C ALA A 48 -4.80 16.31 0.91
N GLU A 49 -4.85 16.39 2.26
CA GLU A 49 -5.26 17.61 2.97
C GLU A 49 -4.22 18.74 2.85
N SER A 50 -2.93 18.40 2.74
CA SER A 50 -1.83 19.37 2.58
C SER A 50 -1.79 20.03 1.20
N GLN A 51 -2.47 19.46 0.20
CA GLN A 51 -2.59 20.03 -1.15
C GLN A 51 -3.86 20.88 -1.35
N ALA A 52 -4.66 21.11 -0.31
CA ALA A 52 -5.90 21.87 -0.40
C ALA A 52 -5.77 23.39 -0.13
N ASP A 53 -4.56 23.91 0.12
CA ASP A 53 -4.33 25.33 0.46
C ASP A 53 -3.61 26.14 -0.64
N ASP A 54 -3.83 25.84 -1.93
CA ASP A 54 -3.49 26.81 -2.98
C ASP A 54 -4.38 26.64 -4.23
N GLY A 55 -5.30 27.58 -4.46
CA GLY A 55 -5.98 27.74 -5.75
C GLY A 55 -7.47 28.08 -5.75
N GLU A 56 -7.79 29.36 -5.50
CA GLU A 56 -8.89 30.18 -6.03
C GLU A 56 -10.15 29.52 -6.64
N THR A 57 -11.29 29.88 -6.05
CA THR A 57 -12.64 29.83 -6.61
C THR A 57 -12.71 30.60 -7.94
N LYS A 58 -12.93 29.90 -9.06
CA LYS A 58 -13.56 30.49 -10.26
C LYS A 58 -14.81 29.70 -10.63
N GLU A 59 -15.94 30.33 -10.38
CA GLU A 59 -17.23 29.98 -10.94
C GLU A 59 -17.16 30.07 -12.46
N THR A 60 -17.40 28.98 -13.18
CA THR A 60 -17.92 29.03 -14.55
C THR A 60 -18.89 27.87 -14.76
N GLU A 61 -20.12 28.26 -15.04
CA GLU A 61 -21.31 27.50 -15.40
C GLU A 61 -21.12 26.72 -16.71
N GLY A 62 -21.68 25.51 -16.82
CA GLY A 62 -21.81 24.79 -18.10
C GLY A 62 -21.49 23.30 -18.04
N ASP A 63 -22.50 22.51 -17.69
CA ASP A 63 -22.77 21.13 -18.10
C ASP A 63 -21.64 20.37 -18.83
N LYS A 64 -20.84 19.65 -18.04
CA LYS A 64 -20.21 18.37 -18.43
C LYS A 64 -20.26 17.47 -17.21
N VAL A 65 -20.99 16.36 -17.30
CA VAL A 65 -20.90 15.25 -16.36
C VAL A 65 -19.45 14.77 -16.37
N ARG A 66 -18.65 15.27 -15.42
CA ARG A 66 -17.31 14.77 -15.17
C ARG A 66 -17.49 13.34 -14.68
N VAL A 67 -17.17 12.36 -15.52
CA VAL A 67 -16.74 11.05 -15.02
C VAL A 67 -15.56 11.38 -14.12
N LYS A 68 -15.82 11.42 -12.82
CA LYS A 68 -14.78 11.53 -11.81
C LYS A 68 -14.07 10.18 -11.85
N ASP A 69 -13.18 10.02 -12.82
CA ASP A 69 -12.09 9.07 -12.73
C ASP A 69 -11.41 9.43 -11.43
N ASN A 70 -11.70 8.64 -10.41
CA ASN A 70 -11.14 8.77 -9.09
C ASN A 70 -9.69 8.26 -9.18
N SER A 71 -8.87 8.91 -10.02
CA SER A 71 -7.42 8.94 -9.89
C SER A 71 -7.10 9.83 -8.70
N ALA A 72 -7.58 9.42 -7.52
CA ALA A 72 -6.79 9.66 -6.33
C ALA A 72 -5.44 8.99 -6.60
N PRO A 73 -4.31 9.64 -6.28
CA PRO A 73 -3.00 9.01 -6.38
C PRO A 73 -2.97 7.82 -5.42
N ARG A 74 -3.45 6.65 -5.88
CA ARG A 74 -3.48 5.44 -5.08
C ARG A 74 -2.06 5.20 -4.60
N ALA A 75 -1.86 5.18 -3.29
CA ALA A 75 -0.56 4.89 -2.72
C ALA A 75 -0.08 3.54 -3.29
N ARG A 76 0.95 3.61 -4.12
CA ARG A 76 1.60 2.41 -4.64
C ARG A 76 2.58 1.97 -3.56
N ILE A 77 2.58 0.70 -3.21
CA ILE A 77 3.49 0.16 -2.21
C ILE A 77 4.50 -0.70 -2.95
N SER A 78 5.78 -0.59 -2.58
CA SER A 78 6.81 -1.49 -3.05
C SER A 78 7.29 -2.39 -1.92
N PHE A 79 7.44 -3.66 -2.24
CA PHE A 79 7.97 -4.67 -1.35
C PHE A 79 9.34 -5.12 -1.90
N GLU A 80 10.37 -5.06 -1.06
CA GLU A 80 11.71 -5.53 -1.37
C GLU A 80 12.02 -6.75 -0.52
N PHE A 81 12.23 -7.87 -1.20
CA PHE A 81 12.51 -9.18 -0.61
C PHE A 81 13.88 -9.65 -1.08
N LYS A 82 14.66 -10.24 -0.17
CA LYS A 82 15.95 -10.86 -0.50
C LYS A 82 15.87 -12.38 -0.50
N ASP A 83 15.48 -12.95 0.63
CA ASP A 83 15.31 -14.39 0.80
C ASP A 83 14.21 -14.69 1.84
N PRO A 84 13.66 -15.92 1.87
CA PRO A 84 12.56 -16.28 2.77
C PRO A 84 12.84 -16.14 4.27
N ASN A 85 14.12 -16.09 4.67
CA ASN A 85 14.53 -15.97 6.07
C ASN A 85 15.06 -14.57 6.42
N ALA A 86 15.31 -13.72 5.42
CA ALA A 86 15.83 -12.38 5.57
C ALA A 86 14.71 -11.36 5.75
N GLN A 87 15.07 -10.27 6.41
CA GLN A 87 14.17 -9.14 6.60
C GLN A 87 13.63 -8.63 5.26
N THR A 88 12.34 -8.35 5.26
CA THR A 88 11.61 -7.73 4.14
C THR A 88 11.45 -6.25 4.41
N GLN A 89 11.58 -5.46 3.36
CA GLN A 89 11.47 -4.02 3.42
C GLN A 89 10.23 -3.56 2.63
N LEU A 90 9.41 -2.73 3.26
CA LEU A 90 8.25 -2.10 2.65
C LEU A 90 8.50 -0.59 2.56
N SER A 91 8.15 -0.01 1.43
CA SER A 91 8.19 1.44 1.23
C SER A 91 6.99 1.91 0.41
N ILE A 92 6.60 3.15 0.63
CA ILE A 92 5.56 3.82 -0.16
C ILE A 92 6.23 4.31 -1.45
N ALA A 93 5.78 3.82 -2.59
CA ALA A 93 6.23 4.25 -3.90
C ALA A 93 5.50 5.55 -4.29
N GLY A 94 6.19 6.67 -4.16
CA GLY A 94 5.72 8.01 -4.52
C GLY A 94 6.71 9.09 -4.08
N GLU A 95 6.53 10.33 -4.54
CA GLU A 95 7.31 11.48 -4.07
C GLU A 95 6.84 11.91 -2.68
N THR A 96 7.25 11.17 -1.65
CA THR A 96 7.17 11.64 -0.27
C THR A 96 8.49 12.31 0.10
N ASN A 97 8.44 13.48 0.77
CA ASN A 97 9.63 14.15 1.31
C ASN A 97 10.36 13.33 2.39
N TYR A 98 9.78 12.20 2.81
CA TYR A 98 10.32 11.30 3.82
C TYR A 98 10.46 9.89 3.26
N ASP A 99 11.62 9.29 3.46
CA ASP A 99 11.90 7.88 3.15
C ASP A 99 11.48 7.02 4.35
N TYR A 100 10.19 6.67 4.40
CA TYR A 100 9.66 5.78 5.44
C TYR A 100 9.89 4.33 5.04
N LYS A 101 10.77 3.68 5.80
CA LYS A 101 11.18 2.29 5.61
C LYS A 101 10.60 1.40 6.70
N TYR A 102 9.72 0.48 6.32
CA TYR A 102 9.17 -0.49 7.25
C TYR A 102 9.89 -1.83 7.09
N ILE A 103 10.52 -2.32 8.15
CA ILE A 103 11.26 -3.59 8.13
C ILE A 103 10.46 -4.63 8.91
N VAL A 104 10.14 -5.74 8.24
CA VAL A 104 9.46 -6.88 8.86
C VAL A 104 10.31 -8.13 8.75
N MET A 105 10.37 -8.88 9.85
CA MET A 105 11.00 -10.19 9.86
C MET A 105 9.99 -11.24 9.38
N PRO A 106 10.37 -12.10 8.42
CA PRO A 106 9.51 -13.19 8.00
C PRO A 106 9.41 -14.25 9.10
N LEU A 107 8.25 -14.90 9.15
CA LEU A 107 8.04 -16.11 9.92
C LEU A 107 8.43 -17.31 9.07
N ARG A 108 9.03 -18.32 9.69
CA ARG A 108 9.30 -19.60 9.02
C ARG A 108 7.96 -20.30 8.76
N ILE A 109 7.75 -20.65 7.50
CA ILE A 109 6.62 -21.46 7.02
C ILE A 109 7.06 -22.90 6.78
#